data_AF-A0A453C3H0-F1
#
_entry.id   AF-A0A453C3H0-F1
#
_cell.length_a   1.000
_cell.length_b   1.000
_cell.length_c   1.000
_cell.angle_alpha   90.00
_cell.angle_beta   90.00
_cell.angle_gamma   90.00
#
_symmetry.space_group_name_H-M   'P 1'
#
loop_
_entity.id
_entity.type
_entity.pdbx_description
1 polymer ?
#
loop_
_entity_poly.entity_id
_entity_poly.type
_entity_poly.pdbx_seq_one_letter_code
_entity_poly.pdbx_strand_id
1 'polypeptide(L)'
;MIGFDAMMRANSTLEDFCRSYFIFHGLDVNRPHSVFKFLPFLSFTESYIYQLDASNEDSLLLVPDNNSSSTVLERKIQGSSQMSLSDMLDPLDNLLQCQGLMTDQLRNELKSGIQYWSLERKLCQALSRNDKI
;
A
#
# COMPACT_ATOMS: atom_id res chain seq x y z
N MET A 1 9.18 -8.24 0.14
CA MET A 1 10.28 -7.54 -0.56
C MET A 1 9.64 -6.71 -1.67
N ILE A 2 9.95 -5.41 -1.78
CA ILE A 2 9.33 -4.53 -2.77
C ILE A 2 9.77 -4.93 -4.18
N GLY A 3 8.80 -5.06 -5.09
CA GLY A 3 9.06 -5.39 -6.49
C GLY A 3 9.70 -4.22 -7.23
N PHE A 4 10.62 -4.52 -8.15
CA PHE A 4 11.32 -3.51 -8.94
C PHE A 4 10.34 -2.60 -9.72
N ASP A 5 9.25 -3.15 -10.24
CA ASP A 5 8.23 -2.40 -10.98
C ASP A 5 7.53 -1.36 -10.10
N ALA A 6 7.13 -1.74 -8.87
CA ALA A 6 6.52 -0.83 -7.91
C ALA A 6 7.47 0.30 -7.49
N MET A 7 8.77 -0.01 -7.36
CA MET A 7 9.80 1.00 -7.11
C MET A 7 9.99 1.95 -8.30
N MET A 8 9.94 1.44 -9.53
CA MET A 8 10.03 2.29 -10.73
C MET A 8 8.84 3.21 -10.87
N ARG A 9 7.62 2.75 -10.55
CA ARG A 9 6.41 3.59 -10.55
C ARG A 9 6.52 4.71 -9.51
N ALA A 10 6.99 4.39 -8.30
CA ALA A 10 7.19 5.39 -7.26
C ALA A 10 8.18 6.51 -7.61
N ASN A 11 9.04 6.31 -8.62
CA ASN A 11 9.96 7.35 -9.05
C ASN A 11 9.26 8.57 -9.65
N SER A 12 8.08 8.43 -10.25
CA SER A 12 7.34 9.61 -10.73
C SER A 12 6.89 10.50 -9.57
N THR A 13 6.54 9.91 -8.42
CA THR A 13 6.11 10.63 -7.23
C THR A 13 7.28 11.34 -6.51
N LEU A 14 8.53 10.94 -6.75
CA LEU A 14 9.71 11.62 -6.18
C LEU A 14 9.80 13.09 -6.63
N GLU A 15 9.40 13.38 -7.86
CA GLU A 15 9.36 14.74 -8.38
C GLU A 15 8.33 15.58 -7.62
N ASP A 16 7.14 15.02 -7.37
CA ASP A 16 6.09 15.69 -6.61
C ASP A 16 6.50 15.92 -5.15
N PHE A 17 7.26 15.00 -4.56
CA PHE A 17 7.82 15.21 -3.23
C PHE A 17 8.73 16.45 -3.18
N CYS A 18 9.63 16.56 -4.16
CA CYS A 18 10.55 17.68 -4.26
C CYS A 18 9.85 19.00 -4.60
N ARG A 19 8.85 18.96 -5.49
CA ARG A 19 8.16 20.15 -5.98
C ARG A 19 7.13 20.72 -5.02
N SER A 20 6.46 19.87 -4.23
CA SER A 20 5.29 20.30 -3.45
C SER A 20 5.32 19.78 -2.02
N TYR A 21 5.50 18.48 -1.81
CA TYR A 21 5.40 17.87 -0.48
C TYR A 21 6.38 18.48 0.51
N PHE A 22 7.64 18.65 0.10
CA PHE A 22 8.68 19.24 0.95
C PHE A 22 8.36 20.68 1.36
N ILE A 23 7.82 21.47 0.44
CA ILE A 23 7.42 22.85 0.71
C ILE A 23 6.30 22.88 1.75
N PHE A 24 5.27 22.05 1.58
CA PHE A 24 4.13 22.00 2.50
C PHE A 24 4.48 21.46 3.89
N HIS A 25 5.51 20.62 4.00
CA HIS A 25 5.90 19.98 5.26
C HIS A 25 7.14 20.63 5.90
N GLY A 26 7.56 21.80 5.42
CA GLY A 26 8.70 22.54 5.97
C GLY A 26 10.04 21.81 5.83
N LEU A 27 10.14 20.88 4.86
CA LEU A 27 11.39 20.23 4.50
C LEU A 27 12.17 21.18 3.59
N ASP A 28 12.99 22.00 4.23
CA ASP A 28 13.79 23.01 3.54
C ASP A 28 14.87 22.38 2.66
N VAL A 29 14.88 22.71 1.38
CA VAL A 29 15.89 22.29 0.40
C VAL A 29 17.28 22.84 0.76
N ASN A 30 17.33 23.98 1.46
CA ASN A 30 18.57 24.54 1.99
C ASN A 30 19.08 23.80 3.23
N ARG A 31 18.28 22.87 3.79
CA ARG A 31 18.64 21.95 4.87
C ARG A 31 18.62 20.52 4.33
N PRO A 32 19.61 20.12 3.52
CA PRO A 32 19.62 18.82 2.84
C PRO A 32 19.50 17.65 3.81
N HIS A 33 19.96 17.79 5.06
CA HIS A 33 19.84 16.75 6.07
C HIS A 33 18.40 16.29 6.32
N SER A 34 17.42 17.21 6.39
CA SER A 34 16.01 16.83 6.56
C SER A 34 15.46 16.12 5.32
N VAL A 35 15.83 16.59 4.12
CA VAL A 35 15.42 15.97 2.87
C VAL A 35 15.95 14.54 2.77
N PHE A 36 17.26 14.34 2.94
CA PHE A 36 17.88 13.01 2.88
C PHE A 36 17.48 12.10 4.02
N LYS A 37 17.02 12.65 5.15
CA LYS A 37 16.45 11.85 6.24
C LYS A 37 15.11 11.22 5.84
N PHE A 38 14.23 11.95 5.16
CA PHE A 38 12.85 11.49 4.90
C PHE A 38 12.62 10.97 3.47
N LEU A 39 13.40 11.41 2.49
CA LEU A 39 13.27 10.99 1.10
C LEU A 39 13.33 9.46 0.91
N PRO A 40 14.25 8.70 1.55
CA PRO A 40 14.27 7.24 1.42
C PRO A 40 13.02 6.58 1.99
N PHE A 41 12.47 7.11 3.09
CA PHE A 41 11.24 6.59 3.69
C PHE A 41 10.04 6.87 2.80
N LEU A 42 9.91 8.08 2.27
CA LEU A 42 8.82 8.45 1.36
C LEU A 42 8.87 7.61 0.07
N SER A 43 10.05 7.44 -0.51
CA SER A 43 10.25 6.57 -1.68
C SER A 43 9.85 5.13 -1.39
N PHE A 44 10.25 4.59 -0.24
CA PHE A 44 9.88 3.24 0.20
C PHE A 44 8.37 3.10 0.40
N THR A 45 7.75 4.05 1.11
CA THR A 45 6.31 4.06 1.39
C THR A 45 5.51 4.09 0.08
N GLU A 46 5.87 4.97 -0.85
CA GLU A 46 5.21 5.06 -2.15
C GLU A 46 5.36 3.77 -2.96
N SER A 47 6.56 3.20 -2.99
CA SER A 47 6.81 1.92 -3.66
C SER A 47 6.01 0.79 -3.04
N TYR A 48 5.82 0.81 -1.72
CA TYR A 48 5.01 -0.17 -1.02
C TYR A 48 3.53 -0.02 -1.35
N ILE A 49 3.01 1.20 -1.45
CA ILE A 49 1.63 1.49 -1.86
C ILE A 49 1.38 0.94 -3.28
N TYR A 50 2.26 1.23 -4.25
CA TYR A 50 2.13 0.69 -5.61
C TYR A 50 2.13 -0.85 -5.66
N GLN A 51 2.90 -1.51 -4.78
CA GLN A 51 2.90 -2.97 -4.72
C GLN A 51 1.59 -3.52 -4.15
N LEU A 52 1.03 -2.87 -3.13
CA LEU A 52 -0.26 -3.25 -2.56
C LEU A 52 -1.38 -3.05 -3.58
N ASP A 53 -1.33 -1.96 -4.34
CA ASP A 53 -2.29 -1.63 -5.39
C ASP A 53 -2.29 -2.70 -6.50
N ALA A 54 -1.11 -3.05 -7.04
CA ALA A 54 -0.99 -4.11 -8.03
C ALA A 54 -1.45 -5.48 -7.50
N SER A 55 -1.14 -5.81 -6.24
CA SER A 55 -1.58 -7.07 -5.62
C SER A 55 -3.11 -7.11 -5.43
N ASN A 56 -3.73 -5.94 -5.25
CA ASN A 56 -5.17 -5.80 -5.15
C ASN A 56 -5.83 -6.00 -6.52
N GLU A 57 -5.29 -5.41 -7.58
CA GLU A 57 -5.74 -5.61 -8.97
C GLU A 57 -5.64 -7.09 -9.39
N ASP A 58 -4.51 -7.74 -9.12
CA ASP A 58 -4.30 -9.17 -9.41
C ASP A 58 -5.32 -10.07 -8.68
N SER A 59 -5.69 -9.70 -7.44
CA SER A 59 -6.69 -10.42 -6.67
C SER A 59 -8.10 -10.30 -7.26
N LEU A 60 -8.39 -9.26 -8.05
CA LEU A 60 -9.66 -9.07 -8.75
C LEU A 60 -9.70 -9.87 -10.06
N LEU A 61 -8.55 -10.04 -10.73
CA LEU A 61 -8.42 -10.86 -11.94
C LEU A 61 -8.49 -12.37 -11.66
N LEU A 62 -8.26 -12.79 -10.41
CA LEU A 62 -8.35 -14.18 -9.96
C LEU A 62 -9.76 -14.64 -9.57
N VAL A 63 -10.80 -13.80 -9.76
CA VAL A 63 -12.18 -14.29 -9.71
C VAL A 63 -12.34 -15.31 -10.84
N PRO A 64 -12.58 -16.60 -10.55
CA PRO A 64 -12.60 -17.61 -11.59
C PRO A 64 -13.78 -17.32 -12.51
N ASP A 65 -13.48 -17.02 -13.77
CA ASP A 65 -14.43 -17.31 -14.83
C ASP A 65 -14.77 -18.80 -14.71
N ASN A 66 -16.03 -19.09 -14.44
CA ASN A 66 -16.57 -20.41 -14.13
C ASN A 66 -16.46 -21.44 -15.28
N ASN A 67 -15.55 -21.27 -16.24
CA ASN A 67 -15.48 -22.08 -17.47
C ASN A 67 -14.06 -22.52 -17.88
N SER A 68 -13.14 -22.79 -16.95
CA SER A 68 -11.90 -23.50 -17.31
C SER A 68 -11.35 -24.36 -16.18
N SER A 69 -11.65 -25.66 -16.26
CA SER A 69 -11.04 -26.72 -15.45
C SER A 69 -9.53 -26.80 -15.69
N SER A 70 -8.71 -26.70 -14.63
CA SER A 70 -7.49 -27.51 -14.46
C SER A 70 -6.85 -27.27 -13.07
N THR A 71 -7.40 -27.94 -12.06
CA THR A 71 -6.77 -28.77 -10.99
C THR A 71 -5.36 -28.51 -10.41
N VAL A 72 -4.65 -27.42 -10.74
CA VAL A 72 -3.33 -27.07 -10.17
C VAL A 72 -3.41 -25.85 -9.23
N LEU A 73 -4.39 -24.96 -9.43
CA LEU A 73 -4.56 -23.72 -8.65
C LEU A 73 -5.18 -23.95 -7.25
N GLU A 74 -5.97 -25.01 -7.06
CA GLU A 74 -6.64 -25.28 -5.78
C GLU A 74 -5.66 -25.55 -4.63
N ARG A 75 -4.46 -26.05 -4.91
CA ARG A 75 -3.46 -26.33 -3.85
C ARG A 75 -2.80 -25.07 -3.29
N LYS A 76 -2.88 -23.93 -3.99
CA LYS A 76 -2.32 -22.65 -3.51
C LYS A 76 -3.35 -21.81 -2.74
N ILE A 77 -4.64 -22.06 -2.98
CA ILE A 77 -5.75 -21.35 -2.33
C ILE A 77 -5.92 -21.78 -0.87
N GLN A 78 -5.56 -23.02 -0.51
CA GLN A 78 -5.67 -23.51 0.88
C GLN A 78 -4.58 -22.98 1.83
N GLY A 79 -3.53 -22.32 1.32
CA GLY A 79 -2.37 -21.86 2.11
C GLY A 79 -2.25 -20.35 2.27
N SER A 80 -2.96 -19.56 1.45
CA SER A 80 -2.97 -18.11 1.59
C SER A 80 -4.05 -17.74 2.59
N SER A 81 -3.73 -17.90 3.88
CA SER A 81 -4.42 -17.23 4.97
C SER A 81 -4.76 -15.81 4.52
N GLN A 82 -6.04 -15.44 4.61
CA GLN A 82 -6.47 -14.06 4.46
C GLN A 82 -5.82 -13.25 5.59
N MET A 83 -4.54 -12.90 5.43
CA MET A 83 -3.87 -11.95 6.31
C MET A 83 -4.65 -10.65 6.18
N SER A 84 -5.30 -10.26 7.27
CA SER A 84 -5.95 -8.97 7.36
C SER A 84 -4.87 -7.91 7.12
N LEU A 85 -5.21 -6.82 6.43
CA LEU A 85 -4.26 -5.73 6.24
C LEU A 85 -3.82 -5.14 7.60
N SER A 86 -4.65 -5.30 8.62
CA SER A 86 -4.28 -5.04 10.03
C SER A 86 -3.06 -5.87 10.45
N ASP A 87 -3.08 -7.19 10.19
CA ASP A 87 -1.98 -8.10 10.55
C ASP A 87 -0.69 -7.75 9.80
N MET A 88 -0.82 -7.18 8.60
CA MET A 88 0.30 -6.75 7.77
C MET A 88 0.92 -5.42 8.23
N LEU A 89 0.13 -4.57 8.92
CA LEU A 89 0.55 -3.29 9.45
C LEU A 89 1.02 -3.37 10.91
N ASP A 90 0.73 -4.44 11.63
CA ASP A 90 1.21 -4.63 13.02
C ASP A 90 2.73 -4.48 13.17
N PRO A 91 3.59 -5.00 12.25
CA PRO A 91 5.03 -4.76 12.33
C PRO A 91 5.41 -3.28 12.15
N LEU A 92 4.65 -2.54 11.33
CA LEU A 92 4.87 -1.12 11.08
C LEU A 92 4.43 -0.28 12.29
N ASP A 93 3.28 -0.60 12.88
CA ASP A 93 2.78 0.04 14.10
C ASP A 93 3.79 -0.15 15.24
N ASN A 94 4.29 -1.37 15.44
CA ASN A 94 5.32 -1.68 16.43
C ASN A 94 6.64 -0.93 16.18
N LEU A 95 7.12 -0.87 14.93
CA LEU A 95 8.34 -0.16 14.58
C LEU A 95 8.23 1.34 14.88
N LEU A 96 7.12 1.96 14.48
CA LEU A 96 6.83 3.37 14.72
C LEU A 96 6.72 3.70 16.21
N GLN A 97 6.13 2.79 17.00
CA GLN A 97 6.09 2.91 18.46
C GLN A 97 7.49 2.82 19.09
N CYS A 98 8.30 1.83 18.71
CA CYS A 98 9.66 1.66 19.23
C CYS A 98 10.58 2.85 18.92
N GLN A 99 10.34 3.55 17.82
CA GLN A 99 11.11 4.74 17.41
C GLN A 99 10.55 6.05 18.01
N GLY A 100 9.46 5.99 18.79
CA GLY A 100 8.80 7.18 19.32
C GLY A 100 8.17 8.08 18.24
N LEU A 101 7.90 7.53 17.06
CA LEU A 101 7.34 8.24 15.90
C LEU A 101 5.81 8.08 15.81
N MET A 102 5.24 7.18 16.60
CA MET A 102 3.79 6.95 16.64
C MET A 102 3.07 8.10 17.35
N THR A 103 2.32 8.91 16.59
CA THR A 103 1.46 9.97 17.10
C THR A 103 -0.02 9.59 16.98
N ASP A 104 -0.89 10.24 17.74
CA ASP A 104 -2.35 10.01 17.63
C ASP A 104 -2.87 10.32 16.23
N GLN A 105 -2.31 11.34 15.58
CA GLN A 105 -2.63 11.68 14.19
C GLN A 105 -2.24 10.54 13.26
N LEU A 106 -1.01 10.02 13.35
CA LEU A 106 -0.54 8.92 12.51
C LEU A 106 -1.37 7.65 12.72
N ARG A 107 -1.76 7.36 13.97
CA ARG A 107 -2.65 6.24 14.30
C ARG A 107 -4.02 6.39 13.65
N ASN A 108 -4.59 7.59 13.66
CA ASN A 108 -5.87 7.86 13.02
C ASN A 108 -5.79 7.75 11.50
N GLU A 109 -4.73 8.28 10.89
CA GLU A 109 -4.50 8.15 9.44
C GLU A 109 -4.33 6.68 9.03
N LEU A 110 -3.57 5.89 9.80
CA LEU A 110 -3.40 4.46 9.53
C LEU A 110 -4.73 3.72 9.60
N LYS A 111 -5.56 4.02 10.60
CA LYS A 111 -6.90 3.46 10.75
C LYS A 111 -7.83 3.84 9.59
N SER A 112 -7.82 5.11 9.19
CA SER A 112 -8.58 5.60 8.04
C SER A 112 -8.11 4.93 6.74
N GLY A 113 -6.80 4.74 6.54
CA GLY A 113 -6.23 4.02 5.41
C GLY A 113 -6.68 2.56 5.33
N ILE A 114 -6.69 1.84 6.46
CA ILE A 114 -7.21 0.46 6.54
C ILE A 114 -8.70 0.41 6.14
N GLN A 115 -9.50 1.37 6.63
CA GLN A 115 -10.92 1.46 6.31
C GLN A 115 -11.15 1.76 4.83
N TYR A 116 -10.41 2.71 4.27
CA TYR A 116 -10.45 3.07 2.86
C TYR A 116 -10.12 1.86 1.98
N TRP A 117 -9.03 1.17 2.28
CA TRP A 117 -8.64 -0.04 1.54
C TRP A 117 -9.71 -1.14 1.60
N SER A 118 -10.33 -1.35 2.77
CA SER A 118 -11.43 -2.31 2.89
C SER A 118 -12.64 -1.94 2.01
N LEU A 119 -12.96 -0.65 1.93
CA LEU A 119 -14.03 -0.14 1.08
C LEU A 119 -13.70 -0.31 -0.40
N GLU A 120 -12.49 0.07 -0.82
CA GLU A 120 -12.02 -0.08 -2.19
C GLU A 120 -12.10 -1.54 -2.65
N ARG A 121 -11.69 -2.49 -1.82
CA ARG A 121 -11.85 -3.93 -2.13
C ARG A 121 -13.30 -4.34 -2.34
N LYS A 122 -14.23 -3.83 -1.54
CA LYS A 122 -15.66 -4.11 -1.74
C LYS A 122 -16.17 -3.53 -3.05
N LEU A 123 -15.78 -2.30 -3.37
CA LEU A 123 -16.16 -1.64 -4.63
C LEU A 123 -15.60 -2.38 -5.84
N CYS A 124 -14.33 -2.75 -5.80
CA CYS A 124 -13.69 -3.50 -6.87
C CYS A 124 -14.30 -4.91 -7.05
N GLN A 125 -14.66 -5.59 -5.95
CA GLN A 125 -15.37 -6.87 -6.01
C GLN A 125 -16.79 -6.71 -6.61
N ALA A 126 -17.51 -5.64 -6.26
CA ALA A 126 -18.83 -5.35 -6.83
C ALA A 126 -18.74 -5.05 -8.34
N LEU A 127 -17.74 -4.25 -8.75
CA LEU A 127 -17.47 -3.96 -10.16
C LEU A 127 -17.12 -5.21 -10.96
N SER A 128 -16.28 -6.09 -10.42
CA SER A 128 -15.93 -7.38 -11.03
C SER A 128 -17.16 -8.30 -11.20
N ARG A 129 -18.15 -8.20 -10.31
CA ARG A 129 -19.41 -8.96 -10.37
C ARG A 129 -20.51 -8.30 -11.20
N ASN A 130 -20.30 -7.09 -11.73
CA ASN A 130 -21.35 -6.26 -12.34
C ASN A 130 -22.55 -5.99 -11.40
N ASP A 131 -22.34 -6.08 -10.08
CA ASP A 131 -23.37 -5.77 -9.09
C ASP A 131 -23.53 -4.25 -9.01
N LYS A 132 -24.77 -3.75 -9.13
CA LYS A 132 -25.05 -2.32 -8.87
C LYS A 132 -24.85 -2.04 -7.38
N ILE A 133 -23.91 -1.14 -7.08
CA ILE A 133 -23.66 -0.56 -5.75
C ILE A 133 -24.83 0.34 -5.35
#